data_AF-Q9SX41-F1
#
_entry.id   AF-Q9SX41-F1
#
_cell.length_a   1.000
_cell.length_b   1.000
_cell.length_c   1.000
_cell.angle_alpha   90.00
_cell.angle_beta   90.00
_cell.angle_gamma   90.00
#
_symmetry.space_group_name_H-M   'P 1'
#
loop_
_entity.id
_entity.type
_entity.pdbx_description
1 polymer ?
#
loop_
_entity_poly.entity_id
_entity_poly.type
_entity_poly.pdbx_seq_one_letter_code
_entity_poly.pdbx_strand_id
1 'polypeptide(L)'
;MKIKHWDRWLASLKDDDYLKNIEAIKLYLAVMSIYEPDLLDEYMIDDDFHPMISRLKNVTLDVTSARFKELYITESKMNYARDELDGAMIISKTLTKSDIVGNVALPKAQVMSVLTRMNGVTDEGLDNGFEVQVHDIMEDDLYTVTLKRIDDMKYYFGTGWSTMKHSLDLVEGDVQKLYWDQFENKFIVLNFQHKTMGIMIPV
;
A
#
# COMPACT_ATOMS: atom_id res chain seq x y z
N MET A 1 6.47 16.80 13.17
CA MET A 1 6.00 17.11 14.54
C MET A 1 6.62 16.09 15.48
N LYS A 2 7.92 16.23 15.78
CA LYS A 2 8.80 15.12 16.19
C LYS A 2 9.27 15.27 17.64
N ILE A 3 9.24 14.17 18.40
CA ILE A 3 9.88 13.93 19.70
C ILE A 3 9.28 14.62 20.96
N LYS A 4 9.15 15.95 21.02
CA LYS A 4 8.85 16.66 22.30
C LYS A 4 7.53 16.29 23.00
N HIS A 5 6.56 15.74 22.28
CA HIS A 5 5.29 15.32 22.89
C HIS A 5 5.40 13.97 23.61
N TRP A 6 6.35 13.12 23.25
CA TRP A 6 6.44 11.74 23.76
C TRP A 6 7.13 11.65 25.12
N ASP A 7 8.20 12.41 25.36
CA ASP A 7 8.88 12.45 26.67
C ASP A 7 7.91 12.81 27.81
N ARG A 8 7.01 13.77 27.53
CA ARG A 8 6.02 14.24 28.49
C ARG A 8 4.96 13.17 28.78
N TRP A 9 4.66 12.32 27.79
CA TRP A 9 3.73 11.21 27.95
C TRP A 9 4.38 10.04 28.71
N LEU A 10 5.62 9.68 28.39
CA LEU A 10 6.40 8.69 29.16
C LEU A 10 6.53 9.09 30.64
N ALA A 11 6.79 10.37 30.91
CA ALA A 11 6.84 10.89 32.28
C ALA A 11 5.51 10.77 33.04
N SER A 12 4.37 10.70 32.33
CA SER A 12 3.05 10.53 32.93
C SER A 12 2.70 9.08 33.29
N LEU A 13 3.44 8.10 32.78
CA LEU A 13 3.23 6.66 33.06
C LEU A 13 3.73 6.24 34.45
N LYS A 14 4.03 7.18 35.35
CA LYS A 14 4.45 6.87 36.73
C LYS A 14 3.32 6.36 37.63
N ASP A 15 2.08 6.32 37.16
CA ASP A 15 0.97 5.73 37.91
C ASP A 15 1.02 4.19 37.85
N ASP A 16 0.76 3.56 39.01
CA ASP A 16 0.95 2.12 39.35
C ASP A 16 0.19 1.09 38.47
N ASP A 17 -0.46 1.49 37.39
CA ASP A 17 -1.12 0.57 36.47
C ASP A 17 -0.11 -0.04 35.48
N TYR A 18 0.78 -0.88 36.02
CA TYR A 18 1.87 -1.57 35.32
C TYR A 18 1.43 -2.19 33.98
N LEU A 19 0.21 -2.75 33.91
CA LEU A 19 -0.33 -3.34 32.69
C LEU A 19 -0.66 -2.30 31.62
N LYS A 20 -1.25 -1.15 32.00
CA LYS A 20 -1.45 -0.03 31.05
C LYS A 20 -0.12 0.52 30.58
N ASN A 21 0.86 0.61 31.48
CA ASN A 21 2.20 1.09 31.14
C ASN A 21 2.91 0.15 30.16
N ILE A 22 2.72 -1.16 30.29
CA ILE A 22 3.22 -2.12 29.30
C ILE A 22 2.61 -1.85 27.92
N GLU A 23 1.28 -1.80 27.79
CA GLU A 23 0.63 -1.56 26.49
C GLU A 23 1.05 -0.21 25.88
N ALA A 24 1.23 0.81 26.72
CA ALA A 24 1.76 2.10 26.34
C ALA A 24 3.20 2.02 25.82
N ILE A 25 4.11 1.37 26.56
CA ILE A 25 5.51 1.16 26.15
C ILE A 25 5.59 0.34 24.86
N LYS A 26 4.74 -0.69 24.73
CA LYS A 26 4.63 -1.50 23.51
C LYS A 26 4.29 -0.63 22.30
N LEU A 27 3.29 0.25 22.44
CA LEU A 27 2.89 1.17 21.39
C LEU A 27 4.02 2.16 21.05
N TYR A 28 4.69 2.71 22.07
CA TYR A 28 5.82 3.63 21.88
C TYR A 28 6.99 2.98 21.14
N LEU A 29 7.46 1.80 21.58
CA LEU A 29 8.56 1.08 20.93
C LEU A 29 8.24 0.75 19.48
N ALA A 30 6.99 0.38 19.21
CA ALA A 30 6.57 0.07 17.85
C ALA A 30 6.49 1.31 16.95
N VAL A 31 5.98 2.44 17.45
CA VAL A 31 6.05 3.73 16.74
C VAL A 31 7.52 4.11 16.47
N MET A 32 8.39 4.01 17.47
CA MET A 32 9.82 4.31 17.33
C MET A 32 10.49 3.43 16.27
N SER A 33 10.19 2.12 16.23
CA SER A 33 10.77 1.21 15.23
C SER A 33 10.42 1.55 13.77
N ILE A 34 9.31 2.25 13.54
CA ILE A 34 8.86 2.64 12.19
C ILE A 34 9.45 4.00 11.80
N TYR A 35 9.36 4.98 12.70
CA TYR A 35 9.70 6.36 12.34
C TYR A 35 11.18 6.70 12.58
N GLU A 36 11.82 6.07 13.57
CA GLU A 36 13.17 6.41 14.03
C GLU A 36 13.91 5.14 14.51
N PRO A 37 14.14 4.14 13.62
CA PRO A 37 14.71 2.84 14.01
C PRO A 37 16.10 2.96 14.64
N ASP A 38 16.92 3.91 14.19
CA ASP A 38 18.26 4.16 14.72
C ASP A 38 18.25 4.62 16.19
N LEU A 39 17.17 5.25 16.65
CA LEU A 39 17.03 5.69 18.05
C LEU A 39 16.58 4.56 18.97
N LEU A 40 16.07 3.45 18.42
CA LEU A 40 15.61 2.33 19.24
C LEU A 40 16.77 1.71 20.05
N ASP A 41 17.97 1.67 19.46
CA ASP A 41 19.16 1.16 20.13
C ASP A 41 19.64 2.11 21.23
N GLU A 42 19.45 3.43 21.08
CA GLU A 42 19.88 4.44 22.06
C GLU A 42 19.06 4.38 23.37
N TYR A 43 17.74 4.22 23.27
CA TYR A 43 16.86 4.08 24.46
C TYR A 43 17.00 2.73 25.18
N MET A 44 17.71 1.76 24.59
CA MET A 44 17.83 0.40 25.10
C MET A 44 19.08 0.12 25.92
N ILE A 45 19.97 1.10 26.08
CA ILE A 45 21.24 0.98 26.82
C ILE A 45 21.01 1.11 28.35
N ASP A 46 19.81 1.42 28.81
CA ASP A 46 19.53 1.48 30.25
C ASP A 46 19.44 0.04 30.84
N ASP A 47 20.49 -0.35 31.56
CA ASP A 47 20.71 -1.70 32.11
C ASP A 47 19.56 -2.21 32.97
N ASP A 48 18.80 -1.31 33.62
CA ASP A 48 17.70 -1.67 34.51
C ASP A 48 16.50 -2.30 33.77
N PHE A 49 16.36 -2.04 32.46
CA PHE A 49 15.23 -2.53 31.65
C PHE A 49 15.58 -3.72 30.74
N HIS A 50 16.85 -4.08 30.61
CA HIS A 50 17.34 -4.96 29.54
C HIS A 50 16.70 -6.37 29.48
N PRO A 51 16.51 -7.10 30.60
CA PRO A 51 15.89 -8.44 30.55
C PRO A 51 14.40 -8.39 30.20
N MET A 52 13.72 -7.31 30.63
CA MET A 52 12.30 -7.12 30.35
C MET A 52 12.10 -6.66 28.92
N ILE A 53 12.93 -5.72 28.43
CA ILE A 53 12.90 -5.22 27.06
C ILE A 53 13.22 -6.33 26.05
N SER A 54 14.17 -7.23 26.33
CA SER A 54 14.49 -8.33 25.40
C SER A 54 13.33 -9.32 25.25
N ARG A 55 12.66 -9.68 26.35
CA ARG A 55 11.44 -10.52 26.32
C ARG A 55 10.26 -9.81 25.69
N LEU A 56 10.10 -8.52 25.99
CA LEU A 56 9.08 -7.68 25.37
C LEU A 56 9.37 -7.55 23.88
N LYS A 57 10.62 -7.35 23.42
CA LYS A 57 10.96 -7.20 22.00
C LYS A 57 10.29 -8.27 21.15
N ASN A 58 10.47 -9.55 21.48
CA ASN A 58 9.94 -10.64 20.64
C ASN A 58 8.41 -10.71 20.65
N VAL A 59 7.78 -10.66 21.82
CA VAL A 59 6.30 -10.76 21.93
C VAL A 59 5.61 -9.47 21.45
N THR A 60 6.25 -8.34 21.68
CA THR A 60 5.75 -7.01 21.35
C THR A 60 5.86 -6.78 19.87
N LEU A 61 7.03 -7.02 19.24
CA LEU A 61 7.22 -6.80 17.81
C LEU A 61 6.19 -7.56 16.98
N ASP A 62 5.86 -8.81 17.33
CA ASP A 62 4.87 -9.58 16.58
C ASP A 62 3.44 -9.01 16.74
N VAL A 63 2.99 -8.78 17.98
CA VAL A 63 1.62 -8.29 18.26
C VAL A 63 1.45 -6.84 17.82
N THR A 64 2.45 -5.99 18.03
CA THR A 64 2.40 -4.61 17.56
C THR A 64 2.48 -4.58 16.05
N SER A 65 3.37 -5.32 15.40
CA SER A 65 3.45 -5.36 13.93
C SER A 65 2.11 -5.71 13.30
N ALA A 66 1.41 -6.74 13.80
CA ALA A 66 0.07 -7.08 13.33
C ALA A 66 -0.93 -5.93 13.51
N ARG A 67 -0.99 -5.33 14.70
CA ARG A 67 -1.92 -4.22 14.98
C ARG A 67 -1.57 -2.95 14.20
N PHE A 68 -0.29 -2.68 13.94
CA PHE A 68 0.15 -1.55 13.13
C PHE A 68 -0.13 -1.78 11.65
N LYS A 69 0.06 -3.01 11.15
CA LYS A 69 -0.37 -3.40 9.81
C LYS A 69 -1.87 -3.17 9.66
N GLU A 70 -2.68 -3.62 10.62
CA GLU A 70 -4.13 -3.37 10.63
C GLU A 70 -4.48 -1.86 10.66
N LEU A 71 -3.78 -1.06 11.48
CA LEU A 71 -3.99 0.39 11.54
C LEU A 71 -3.63 1.07 10.22
N TYR A 72 -2.48 0.75 9.63
CA TYR A 72 -2.03 1.31 8.35
C TYR A 72 -2.98 0.94 7.21
N ILE A 73 -3.41 -0.32 7.12
CA ILE A 73 -4.41 -0.78 6.15
C ILE A 73 -5.72 -0.01 6.35
N THR A 74 -6.16 0.13 7.60
CA THR A 74 -7.41 0.84 7.92
C THR A 74 -7.33 2.32 7.55
N GLU A 75 -6.24 3.01 7.87
CA GLU A 75 -6.03 4.42 7.52
C GLU A 75 -5.92 4.62 6.00
N SER A 76 -5.11 3.81 5.32
CA SER A 76 -4.94 3.87 3.87
C SER A 76 -6.27 3.62 3.17
N LYS A 77 -6.99 2.56 3.54
CA LYS A 77 -8.34 2.27 3.03
C LYS A 77 -9.30 3.43 3.30
N MET A 78 -9.27 4.01 4.50
CA MET A 78 -10.12 5.15 4.82
C MET A 78 -9.85 6.36 3.93
N ASN A 79 -8.60 6.62 3.55
CA ASN A 79 -8.26 7.72 2.65
C ASN A 79 -8.89 7.50 1.27
N TYR A 80 -8.67 6.33 0.65
CA TYR A 80 -9.24 6.02 -0.67
C TYR A 80 -10.76 5.80 -0.67
N ALA A 81 -11.35 5.42 0.46
CA ALA A 81 -12.79 5.22 0.57
C ALA A 81 -13.55 6.52 0.88
N ARG A 82 -12.91 7.50 1.53
CA ARG A 82 -13.50 8.80 1.86
C ARG A 82 -13.47 9.75 0.68
N ASP A 83 -12.34 9.79 -0.01
CA ASP A 83 -12.13 10.71 -1.12
C ASP A 83 -12.79 10.17 -2.40
N GLU A 84 -13.35 11.07 -3.20
CA GLU A 84 -13.86 10.68 -4.52
C GLU A 84 -12.68 10.49 -5.47
N LEU A 85 -12.51 9.27 -5.96
CA LEU A 85 -11.43 8.94 -6.89
C LEU A 85 -11.73 9.49 -8.28
N ASP A 86 -10.74 10.07 -8.93
CA ASP A 86 -10.87 10.48 -10.32
C ASP A 86 -11.08 9.25 -11.21
N GLY A 87 -12.26 9.13 -11.82
CA GLY A 87 -12.59 8.03 -12.72
C GLY A 87 -11.65 7.95 -13.93
N ALA A 88 -11.02 9.05 -14.33
CA ALA A 88 -10.02 9.08 -15.40
C ALA A 88 -8.70 8.38 -15.01
N MET A 89 -8.47 8.15 -13.71
CA MET A 89 -7.31 7.43 -13.17
C MET A 89 -7.60 5.94 -12.94
N ILE A 90 -8.80 5.46 -13.28
CA ILE A 90 -9.23 4.08 -13.04
C ILE A 90 -9.14 3.27 -14.33
N ILE A 91 -8.45 2.13 -14.25
CA ILE A 91 -8.50 1.06 -15.24
C ILE A 91 -9.38 -0.06 -14.67
N SER A 92 -10.42 -0.45 -15.42
CA SER A 92 -11.38 -1.48 -15.02
C SER A 92 -11.53 -2.51 -16.14
N LYS A 93 -11.20 -3.76 -15.85
CA LYS A 93 -11.17 -4.86 -16.82
C LYS A 93 -11.86 -6.09 -16.27
N THR A 94 -12.88 -6.58 -16.97
CA THR A 94 -13.40 -7.94 -16.78
C THR A 94 -12.40 -8.93 -17.38
N LEU A 95 -11.88 -9.83 -16.55
CA LEU A 95 -10.86 -10.80 -16.92
C LEU A 95 -11.47 -11.90 -17.79
N THR A 96 -10.85 -12.15 -18.93
CA THR A 96 -11.20 -13.24 -19.85
C THR A 96 -10.30 -14.44 -19.61
N LYS A 97 -10.66 -15.61 -20.13
CA LYS A 97 -9.78 -16.79 -20.11
C LYS A 97 -8.34 -16.51 -20.58
N SER A 98 -8.17 -15.71 -21.63
CA SER A 98 -6.84 -15.36 -22.14
C SER A 98 -6.04 -14.48 -21.18
N ASP A 99 -6.71 -13.60 -20.43
CA ASP A 99 -6.06 -12.75 -19.42
C ASP A 99 -5.57 -13.59 -18.23
N ILE A 100 -6.30 -14.66 -17.88
CA ILE A 100 -5.93 -15.58 -16.80
C ILE A 100 -4.81 -16.53 -17.23
N VAL A 101 -4.83 -17.07 -18.45
CA VAL A 101 -3.80 -18.01 -18.91
C VAL A 101 -2.50 -17.30 -19.28
N GLY A 102 -2.59 -16.09 -19.84
CA GLY A 102 -1.45 -15.32 -20.34
C GLY A 102 -1.29 -13.97 -19.66
N ASN A 103 -1.00 -12.96 -20.46
CA ASN A 103 -0.94 -11.56 -20.07
C ASN A 103 -2.34 -10.94 -20.08
N VAL A 104 -2.60 -9.97 -19.20
CA VAL A 104 -3.89 -9.26 -19.18
C VAL A 104 -3.91 -8.09 -20.16
N ALA A 105 -4.81 -8.13 -21.14
CA ALA A 105 -5.03 -7.02 -22.06
C ALA A 105 -5.90 -5.94 -21.40
N LEU A 106 -5.35 -4.72 -21.33
CA LEU A 106 -5.96 -3.59 -20.65
C LEU A 106 -6.81 -2.72 -21.61
N PRO A 107 -7.91 -2.10 -21.14
CA PRO A 107 -8.73 -1.22 -21.97
C PRO A 107 -7.96 0.02 -22.42
N LYS A 108 -7.70 0.14 -23.72
CA LYS A 108 -6.89 1.21 -24.32
C LYS A 108 -7.24 2.61 -23.81
N ALA A 109 -8.51 3.00 -23.88
CA ALA A 109 -8.93 4.37 -23.54
C ALA A 109 -8.61 4.73 -22.08
N GLN A 110 -8.76 3.78 -21.15
CA GLN A 110 -8.47 3.99 -19.73
C GLN A 110 -6.96 4.02 -19.47
N VAL A 111 -6.19 3.13 -20.10
CA VAL A 111 -4.73 3.17 -20.01
C VAL A 111 -4.20 4.51 -20.52
N MET A 112 -4.65 4.96 -21.70
CA MET A 112 -4.25 6.26 -22.24
C MET A 112 -4.56 7.41 -21.29
N SER A 113 -5.75 7.40 -20.67
CA SER A 113 -6.15 8.40 -19.69
C SER A 113 -5.17 8.45 -18.51
N VAL A 114 -4.84 7.29 -17.92
CA VAL A 114 -3.86 7.17 -16.84
C VAL A 114 -2.47 7.63 -17.30
N LEU A 115 -2.03 7.20 -18.49
CA LEU A 115 -0.71 7.55 -19.04
C LEU A 115 -0.50 9.07 -19.14
N THR A 116 -1.55 9.86 -19.41
CA THR A 116 -1.45 11.33 -19.42
C THR A 116 -1.09 11.95 -18.08
N ARG A 117 -1.18 11.17 -17.00
CA ARG A 117 -0.99 11.58 -15.61
C ARG A 117 0.19 10.88 -14.94
N MET A 118 0.73 9.85 -15.57
CA MET A 118 1.93 9.17 -15.11
C MET A 118 3.17 10.00 -15.46
N ASN A 119 4.06 10.19 -14.49
CA ASN A 119 5.34 10.85 -14.73
C ASN A 119 6.37 9.83 -15.24
N GLY A 120 7.22 10.24 -16.18
CA GLY A 120 8.37 9.45 -16.62
C GLY A 120 8.06 8.30 -17.60
N VAL A 121 6.80 8.13 -18.01
CA VAL A 121 6.48 7.14 -19.05
C VAL A 121 6.92 7.67 -20.41
N THR A 122 7.71 6.86 -21.13
CA THR A 122 8.14 7.15 -22.51
C THR A 122 7.62 6.07 -23.46
N ASP A 123 7.48 6.42 -24.75
CA ASP A 123 7.09 5.45 -25.78
C ASP A 123 8.03 4.24 -25.83
N GLU A 124 9.35 4.50 -25.80
CA GLU A 124 10.37 3.44 -25.74
C GLU A 124 10.24 2.59 -24.46
N GLY A 125 9.93 3.22 -23.33
CA GLY A 125 9.67 2.52 -22.07
C GLY A 125 8.47 1.59 -22.18
N LEU A 126 7.38 2.03 -22.83
CA LEU A 126 6.19 1.21 -23.04
C LEU A 126 6.44 0.06 -24.03
N ASP A 127 7.21 0.28 -25.08
CA ASP A 127 7.52 -0.76 -26.06
C ASP A 127 8.43 -1.85 -25.44
N ASN A 128 9.39 -1.45 -24.61
CA ASN A 128 10.29 -2.38 -23.91
C ASN A 128 9.67 -3.00 -22.65
N GLY A 129 8.75 -2.31 -22.00
CA GLY A 129 8.14 -2.65 -20.73
C GLY A 129 8.51 -1.67 -19.63
N PHE A 130 7.54 -0.87 -19.23
CA PHE A 130 7.67 0.12 -18.17
C PHE A 130 7.26 -0.52 -16.84
N GLU A 131 8.19 -0.63 -15.89
CA GLU A 131 7.90 -1.18 -14.58
C GLU A 131 7.02 -0.23 -13.75
N VAL A 132 5.95 -0.78 -13.18
CA VAL A 132 5.04 -0.08 -12.28
C VAL A 132 4.79 -0.92 -11.04
N GLN A 133 4.59 -0.25 -9.92
CA GLN A 133 4.14 -0.90 -8.70
C GLN A 133 2.61 -0.98 -8.67
N VAL A 134 2.10 -2.06 -8.09
CA VAL A 134 0.68 -2.27 -7.80
C VAL A 134 0.57 -2.66 -6.33
N HIS A 135 -0.21 -1.93 -5.55
CA HIS A 135 -0.39 -2.15 -4.12
C HIS A 135 -1.80 -2.66 -3.85
N ASP A 136 -1.90 -3.88 -3.33
CA ASP A 136 -3.12 -4.32 -2.67
C ASP A 136 -3.13 -3.83 -1.23
N ILE A 137 -3.89 -2.76 -0.99
CA ILE A 137 -3.98 -2.15 0.34
C ILE A 137 -4.64 -3.10 1.34
N MET A 138 -5.53 -4.00 0.90
CA MET A 138 -6.28 -4.84 1.84
C MET A 138 -5.40 -5.89 2.52
N GLU A 139 -4.41 -6.42 1.80
CA GLU A 139 -3.42 -7.36 2.32
C GLU A 139 -2.06 -6.71 2.61
N ASP A 140 -1.90 -5.44 2.23
CA ASP A 140 -0.66 -4.67 2.22
C ASP A 140 0.47 -5.32 1.40
N ASP A 141 0.09 -5.91 0.27
CA ASP A 141 1.04 -6.56 -0.64
C ASP A 141 1.41 -5.62 -1.79
N LEU A 142 2.72 -5.54 -2.07
CA LEU A 142 3.26 -4.71 -3.13
C LEU A 142 3.84 -5.58 -4.26
N TYR A 143 3.27 -5.44 -5.45
CA TYR A 143 3.68 -6.14 -6.66
C TYR A 143 4.42 -5.20 -7.60
N THR A 144 5.37 -5.73 -8.36
CA THR A 144 5.96 -5.02 -9.50
C THR A 144 5.54 -5.73 -10.78
N VAL A 145 4.98 -4.99 -11.72
CA VAL A 145 4.55 -5.50 -13.03
C VAL A 145 5.07 -4.61 -14.16
N THR A 146 5.23 -5.17 -15.36
CA THR A 146 5.58 -4.36 -16.54
C THR A 146 4.32 -3.98 -17.31
N LEU A 147 4.08 -2.70 -17.50
CA LEU A 147 3.12 -2.16 -18.46
C LEU A 147 3.79 -2.10 -19.85
N LYS A 148 3.20 -2.77 -20.84
CA LYS A 148 3.72 -2.85 -22.20
C LYS A 148 2.71 -2.44 -23.25
N ARG A 149 3.22 -1.90 -24.36
CA ARG A 149 2.51 -1.62 -25.60
C ARG A 149 2.94 -2.63 -26.67
N ILE A 150 2.01 -3.36 -27.29
CA ILE A 150 2.32 -4.26 -28.43
C ILE A 150 2.22 -3.50 -29.77
N ASP A 151 1.32 -2.53 -29.84
CA ASP A 151 1.08 -1.62 -30.96
C ASP A 151 0.33 -0.38 -30.45
N ASP A 152 0.01 0.59 -31.32
CA ASP A 152 -0.76 1.78 -30.95
C ASP A 152 -2.17 1.49 -30.42
N MET A 153 -2.61 0.23 -30.37
CA MET A 153 -3.96 -0.17 -30.01
C MET A 153 -4.05 -1.00 -28.74
N LYS A 154 -2.97 -1.61 -28.25
CA LYS A 154 -3.04 -2.61 -27.19
C LYS A 154 -1.99 -2.42 -26.11
N TYR A 155 -2.50 -2.33 -24.88
CA TYR A 155 -1.72 -2.31 -23.65
C TYR A 155 -1.98 -3.58 -22.84
N TYR A 156 -0.97 -4.04 -22.11
CA TYR A 156 -1.12 -5.19 -21.22
C TYR A 156 -0.15 -5.13 -20.04
N PHE A 157 -0.49 -5.83 -18.96
CA PHE A 157 0.52 -6.19 -17.96
C PHE A 157 1.19 -7.50 -18.34
N GLY A 158 2.52 -7.46 -18.41
CA GLY A 158 3.40 -8.59 -18.74
C GLY A 158 4.02 -9.22 -17.49
N THR A 159 5.34 -9.15 -17.37
CA THR A 159 6.10 -9.67 -16.23
C THR A 159 5.48 -9.20 -14.92
N GLY A 160 5.41 -10.08 -13.92
CA GLY A 160 4.78 -9.83 -12.61
C GLY A 160 3.27 -10.08 -12.56
N TRP A 161 2.54 -9.99 -13.69
CA TRP A 161 1.09 -10.25 -13.72
C TRP A 161 0.72 -11.63 -13.18
N SER A 162 1.48 -12.67 -13.54
CA SER A 162 1.18 -14.02 -13.08
C SER A 162 1.31 -14.19 -11.58
N THR A 163 2.26 -13.51 -10.95
CA THR A 163 2.40 -13.54 -9.49
C THR A 163 1.25 -12.78 -8.84
N MET A 164 0.98 -11.57 -9.32
CA MET A 164 -0.08 -10.71 -8.79
C MET A 164 -1.46 -11.37 -8.90
N LYS A 165 -1.82 -11.95 -10.05
CA LYS A 165 -3.13 -12.59 -10.24
C LYS A 165 -3.34 -13.80 -9.31
N HIS A 166 -2.28 -14.55 -9.00
CA HIS A 166 -2.36 -15.69 -8.09
C HIS A 166 -2.47 -15.24 -6.65
N SER A 167 -1.75 -14.19 -6.26
CA SER A 167 -1.83 -13.62 -4.91
C SER A 167 -3.22 -13.00 -4.62
N LEU A 168 -3.82 -12.40 -5.65
CA LEU A 168 -5.17 -11.82 -5.59
C LEU A 168 -6.30 -12.83 -5.85
N ASP A 169 -5.98 -14.13 -6.00
CA ASP A 169 -6.94 -15.21 -6.31
C ASP A 169 -7.88 -14.91 -7.50
N LEU A 170 -7.38 -14.20 -8.51
CA LEU A 170 -8.19 -13.74 -9.65
C LEU A 170 -8.53 -14.89 -10.60
N VAL A 171 -9.81 -14.97 -10.99
CA VAL A 171 -10.32 -15.96 -11.95
C VAL A 171 -11.04 -15.30 -13.14
N GLU A 172 -11.38 -16.12 -14.14
CA GLU A 172 -12.14 -15.64 -15.30
C GLU A 172 -13.50 -15.10 -14.86
N GLY A 173 -13.87 -13.94 -15.38
CA GLY A 173 -15.11 -13.23 -15.06
C GLY A 173 -14.96 -12.16 -13.98
N ASP A 174 -13.89 -12.19 -13.19
CA ASP A 174 -13.63 -11.16 -12.19
C ASP A 174 -13.40 -9.79 -12.83
N VAL A 175 -13.78 -8.73 -12.13
CA VAL A 175 -13.52 -7.36 -12.56
C VAL A 175 -12.35 -6.81 -11.77
N GLN A 176 -11.18 -6.77 -12.39
CA GLN A 176 -10.02 -6.11 -11.83
C GLN A 176 -10.15 -4.59 -12.03
N LYS A 177 -10.05 -3.85 -10.93
CA LYS A 177 -9.99 -2.38 -10.93
C LYS A 177 -8.68 -1.91 -10.31
N LEU A 178 -8.03 -0.98 -10.99
CA LEU A 178 -6.78 -0.37 -10.56
C LEU A 178 -6.93 1.15 -10.63
N TYR A 179 -6.57 1.84 -9.56
CA TYR A 179 -6.50 3.29 -9.51
C TYR A 179 -5.05 3.74 -9.54
N TRP A 180 -4.71 4.69 -10.39
CA TRP A 180 -3.38 5.30 -10.36
C TRP A 180 -3.28 6.36 -9.27
N ASP A 181 -2.49 6.10 -8.23
CA ASP A 181 -2.11 7.12 -7.26
C ASP A 181 -0.89 7.90 -7.78
N GLN A 182 -1.14 9.13 -8.21
CA GLN A 182 -0.12 10.05 -8.71
C GLN A 182 0.85 10.56 -7.64
N PHE A 183 0.47 10.51 -6.36
CA PHE A 183 1.32 10.98 -5.27
C PHE A 183 2.35 9.92 -4.87
N GLU A 184 1.92 8.66 -4.84
CA GLU A 184 2.78 7.50 -4.55
C GLU A 184 3.39 6.86 -5.80
N ASN A 185 3.00 7.31 -7.00
CA ASN A 185 3.46 6.80 -8.29
C ASN A 185 3.31 5.28 -8.44
N LYS A 186 2.15 4.74 -8.01
CA LYS A 186 1.81 3.32 -8.07
C LYS A 186 0.31 3.12 -8.32
N PHE A 187 -0.04 1.94 -8.84
CA PHE A 187 -1.43 1.52 -8.90
C PHE A 187 -1.90 0.98 -7.56
N ILE A 188 -3.17 1.20 -7.25
CA ILE A 188 -3.88 0.68 -6.09
C ILE A 188 -4.95 -0.29 -6.56
N VAL A 189 -4.99 -1.49 -5.97
CA VAL A 189 -6.08 -2.45 -6.20
C VAL A 189 -7.35 -1.94 -5.55
N LEU A 190 -8.41 -1.74 -6.34
CA LEU A 190 -9.71 -1.29 -5.84
C LEU A 190 -10.64 -2.49 -5.55
N ASN A 191 -10.23 -3.34 -4.60
CA ASN A 191 -10.99 -4.48 -4.07
C ASN A 191 -11.84 -4.11 -2.83
N PHE A 192 -12.04 -2.81 -2.57
CA PHE A 192 -12.87 -2.27 -1.50
C PHE A 192 -13.88 -1.23 -2.01
N GLN A 193 -14.86 -0.90 -1.18
CA GLN A 193 -15.86 0.13 -1.50
C GLN A 193 -15.21 1.51 -1.60
N HIS A 194 -15.42 2.19 -2.72
CA HIS A 194 -14.90 3.53 -3.02
C HIS A 194 -15.96 4.35 -3.75
N LYS A 195 -15.78 5.67 -3.75
CA LYS A 195 -16.59 6.59 -4.55
C LYS A 195 -15.75 7.10 -5.71
N THR A 196 -16.38 7.34 -6.85
CA THR A 196 -15.73 7.91 -8.03
C THR A 196 -16.34 9.26 -8.34
N MET A 197 -15.50 10.26 -8.60
CA MET A 197 -15.97 11.53 -9.17
C MET A 197 -16.66 11.23 -10.49
N GLY A 198 -17.86 11.78 -10.67
CA GLY A 198 -18.57 11.69 -11.95
C GLY A 198 -17.71 12.30 -13.07
N ILE A 199 -17.70 11.65 -14.23
CA ILE A 199 -17.04 12.20 -15.42
C ILE A 199 -17.79 13.50 -15.77
N MET A 200 -17.18 14.66 -15.48
CA MET A 200 -17.59 15.90 -16.13
C MET A 200 -17.24 15.74 -17.61
N ILE A 201 -18.23 15.37 -18.42
CA ILE A 201 -18.14 15.52 -19.87
C ILE A 201 -18.35 17.02 -20.12
N PRO A 202 -17.32 17.80 -20.52
CA PRO A 202 -17.58 19.14 -21.03
C PRO A 202 -18.46 18.99 -22.29
N VAL A 203 -19.62 19.65 -22.25
CA VAL A 203 -20.52 19.82 -23.41
C VAL A 203 -19.97 20.92 -24.31
#